data_AF-A0A1Q4X5U9-F1
#
_entry.id   AF-A0A1Q4X5U9-F1
#
_cell.length_a   1.000
_cell.length_b   1.000
_cell.length_c   1.000
_cell.angle_alpha   90.00
_cell.angle_beta   90.00
_cell.angle_gamma   90.00
#
_symmetry.space_group_name_H-M   'P 1'
#
loop_
_entity.id
_entity.type
_entity.pdbx_description
1 polymer ?
#
loop_
_entity_poly.entity_id
_entity_poly.type
_entity_poly.pdbx_seq_one_letter_code
_entity_poly.pdbx_strand_id
1 'polypeptide(L)'
;MQSVQTILENPRYTGRQVWNRVANDRDEVDLRTGRPGQVPNLPAEWAVSLEVVHTPLVSVRDFTAAQKVRTRRSNQGGERR
;
A
#
# COMPACT_ATOMS: atom_id res chain seq x y z
N MET A 1 -10.12 -2.43 -14.05
CA MET A 1 -9.48 -1.10 -14.22
C MET A 1 -8.79 -0.74 -12.91
N GLN A 2 -7.52 -0.34 -12.95
CA GLN A 2 -6.85 0.29 -11.79
C GLN A 2 -7.14 1.79 -11.84
N SER A 3 -7.59 2.36 -10.72
CA SER A 3 -7.77 3.80 -10.63
C SER A 3 -6.42 4.48 -10.42
N VAL A 4 -6.32 5.76 -10.80
CA VAL A 4 -5.14 6.60 -10.53
C VAL A 4 -4.80 6.60 -9.03
N GLN A 5 -5.81 6.47 -8.16
CA GLN A 5 -5.61 6.37 -6.73
C GLN A 5 -4.81 5.11 -6.33
N THR A 6 -5.19 3.95 -6.86
CA THR A 6 -4.49 2.68 -6.57
C THR A 6 -3.04 2.71 -7.07
N ILE A 7 -2.79 3.41 -8.18
CA ILE A 7 -1.44 3.63 -8.70
C ILE A 7 -0.63 4.45 -7.71
N LEU A 8 -1.17 5.60 -7.28
CA LEU A 8 -0.46 6.49 -6.37
C LEU A 8 -0.28 5.90 -4.97
N GLU A 9 -1.00 4.87 -4.57
CA GLU A 9 -0.81 4.17 -3.28
C GLU A 9 0.41 3.24 -3.24
N ASN A 10 0.97 2.88 -4.40
CA ASN A 10 1.98 1.83 -4.47
C ASN A 10 3.39 2.40 -4.72
N PRO A 11 4.33 2.30 -3.76
CA PRO A 11 5.67 2.85 -3.93
C PRO A 11 6.45 2.24 -5.09
N ARG A 12 6.00 1.12 -5.67
CA ARG A 12 6.63 0.53 -6.88
C ARG A 12 6.69 1.50 -8.05
N TYR A 13 5.77 2.45 -8.16
CA TYR A 13 5.83 3.42 -9.25
C TYR A 13 7.01 4.40 -9.14
N THR A 14 7.69 4.45 -8.00
CA THR A 14 8.91 5.25 -7.78
C THR A 14 10.21 4.53 -8.21
N GLY A 15 10.12 3.35 -8.81
CA GLY A 15 11.31 2.57 -9.21
C GLY A 15 11.80 1.58 -8.15
N ARG A 16 11.06 1.41 -7.05
CA ARG A 16 11.44 0.56 -5.91
C ARG A 16 10.69 -0.77 -5.90
N GLN A 17 11.29 -1.80 -5.32
CA GLN A 17 10.56 -3.03 -5.02
C GLN A 17 9.81 -2.92 -3.69
N VAL A 18 8.68 -3.60 -3.61
CA VAL A 18 7.81 -3.61 -2.43
C VAL A 18 7.30 -5.02 -2.19
N TRP A 19 7.54 -5.56 -1.00
CA TRP A 19 7.10 -6.90 -0.56
C TRP A 19 6.39 -6.83 0.80
N ASN A 20 6.04 -8.00 1.36
CA ASN A 20 5.33 -8.11 2.63
C ASN A 20 3.98 -7.36 2.66
N ARG A 21 3.14 -7.55 1.63
CA ARG A 21 1.83 -6.87 1.52
C ARG A 21 0.68 -7.58 2.23
N VAL A 22 0.87 -8.84 2.57
CA VAL A 22 -0.13 -9.69 3.22
C VAL A 22 0.60 -10.47 4.30
N ALA A 23 0.19 -10.30 5.55
CA ALA A 23 0.59 -11.19 6.61
C ALA A 23 -0.12 -12.53 6.43
N ASN A 24 0.65 -13.62 6.57
CA ASN A 24 0.06 -14.91 6.83
C ASN A 24 0.07 -15.06 8.35
N ASP A 25 -1.07 -14.84 8.98
CA ASP A 25 -1.22 -15.19 10.39
C ASP A 25 -1.48 -16.70 10.45
N ARG A 26 -0.47 -17.45 10.89
CA ARG A 26 -0.58 -18.91 11.03
C ARG A 26 -1.30 -19.31 12.32
N ASP A 27 -1.38 -18.39 13.28
CA ASP A 27 -2.02 -18.62 14.57
C ASP A 27 -3.52 -18.29 14.49
N GLU A 28 -3.90 -17.35 13.62
CA GLU A 28 -5.29 -17.09 13.25
C GLU A 28 -5.73 -18.03 12.11
N VAL A 29 -6.42 -19.11 12.45
CA VAL A 29 -7.06 -20.01 11.47
C VAL A 29 -8.51 -19.60 11.28
N ASP A 30 -8.91 -19.33 10.04
CA ASP A 30 -10.32 -19.14 9.71
C ASP A 30 -11.08 -20.45 9.97
N LEU A 31 -11.89 -20.48 11.02
CA LEU A 31 -12.67 -21.66 11.46
C LEU A 31 -13.65 -22.17 10.38
N ARG A 32 -14.02 -21.33 9.41
CA ARG A 32 -14.94 -21.70 8.33
C ARG A 32 -14.23 -22.41 7.16
N THR A 33 -12.94 -22.15 6.97
CA THR A 33 -12.16 -22.69 5.83
C THR A 33 -10.99 -23.57 6.27
N GLY A 34 -10.60 -23.56 7.54
CA GLY A 34 -9.48 -24.29 8.10
C GLY A 34 -8.11 -23.81 7.60
N ARG A 35 -8.04 -22.60 7.05
CA ARG A 35 -6.80 -22.04 6.47
C ARG A 35 -6.25 -20.90 7.33
N PRO A 36 -4.92 -20.71 7.37
CA PRO A 36 -4.31 -19.51 7.93
C PRO A 36 -4.93 -18.24 7.35
N GLY A 37 -5.22 -17.28 8.22
CA GLY A 37 -5.73 -15.96 7.84
C GLY A 37 -4.72 -15.23 6.97
N GLN A 38 -5.19 -14.66 5.86
CA GLN A 38 -4.42 -13.71 5.05
C GLN A 38 -5.00 -12.32 5.26
N VAL A 39 -4.30 -11.51 6.04
CA VAL A 39 -4.69 -10.13 6.33
C VAL A 39 -3.76 -9.18 5.57
N PRO A 40 -4.28 -8.24 4.77
CA PRO A 40 -3.45 -7.23 4.11
C PRO A 40 -2.69 -6.38 5.14
N ASN A 41 -1.38 -6.26 4.97
CA ASN A 41 -0.55 -5.40 5.80
C ASN A 41 -0.79 -3.92 5.47
N LEU A 42 -0.66 -3.07 6.48
CA LEU A 42 -0.68 -1.63 6.29
C LEU A 42 0.50 -1.19 5.42
N PRO A 43 0.36 -0.10 4.61
CA PRO A 43 1.47 0.39 3.79
C PRO A 43 2.76 0.71 4.56
N ALA A 44 2.66 1.05 5.85
CA ALA A 44 3.80 1.31 6.73
C ALA A 44 4.58 0.03 7.11
N GLU A 45 3.96 -1.14 6.99
CA GLU A 45 4.55 -2.45 7.29
C GLU A 45 5.11 -3.12 6.02
N TRP A 46 4.87 -2.53 4.85
CA TRP A 46 5.47 -2.99 3.62
C TRP A 46 6.96 -2.75 3.64
N ALA A 47 7.72 -3.76 3.28
CA ALA A 47 9.14 -3.62 3.10
C ALA A 47 9.42 -3.10 1.69
N VAL A 48 10.23 -2.05 1.62
CA VAL A 48 10.54 -1.32 0.38
C VAL A 48 12.05 -1.33 0.18
N SER A 49 12.50 -1.54 -1.07
CA SER A 49 13.94 -1.48 -1.39
C SER A 49 14.51 -0.10 -1.07
N LEU A 50 15.75 -0.08 -0.57
CA LEU A 50 16.49 1.17 -0.35
C LEU A 50 16.86 1.83 -1.69
N GLU A 51 17.33 1.00 -2.63
CA GLU A 51 17.73 1.44 -3.96
C GLU A 51 16.56 1.42 -4.96
N VAL A 52 16.73 2.23 -6.01
CA VAL A 52 15.89 2.18 -7.21
C VAL A 52 16.42 1.04 -8.07
N VAL A 53 15.55 0.07 -8.36
CA VAL A 53 15.91 -1.18 -9.05
C VAL A 53 15.27 -1.30 -10.43
N HIS A 54 14.43 -0.33 -10.82
CA HIS A 54 13.87 -0.22 -12.17
C HIS A 54 13.53 1.23 -12.52
N THR A 55 13.27 1.49 -13.81
CA THR A 55 12.87 2.82 -14.30
C THR A 55 11.64 3.33 -13.54
N PRO A 56 11.73 4.48 -12.85
CA PRO A 56 10.59 5.09 -12.17
C PRO A 56 9.54 5.57 -13.18
N LEU A 57 8.27 5.33 -12.87
CA LEU A 57 7.14 5.88 -13.63
C LEU A 57 6.72 7.25 -13.09
N VAL A 58 6.97 7.51 -11.81
CA VAL A 58 6.78 8.81 -11.16
C VAL A 58 7.98 9.14 -10.28
N SER A 59 8.29 10.43 -10.14
CA SER A 59 9.32 10.87 -9.19
C SER A 59 8.88 10.63 -7.75
N VAL A 60 9.82 10.39 -6.84
CA VAL A 60 9.53 10.29 -5.40
C VAL A 60 8.87 11.58 -4.90
N ARG A 61 9.33 12.75 -5.39
CA ARG A 61 8.79 14.06 -5.01
C ARG A 61 7.29 14.16 -5.32
N ASP A 62 6.91 13.82 -6.54
CA ASP A 62 5.52 13.93 -6.99
C ASP A 62 4.64 12.86 -6.33
N PHE A 63 5.18 11.66 -6.12
CA PHE A 63 4.53 10.60 -5.35
C PHE A 63 4.21 11.06 -3.92
N THR A 64 5.18 11.65 -3.21
CA THR A 64 4.98 12.17 -1.85
C THR A 64 4.02 13.36 -1.83
N ALA A 65 4.08 14.25 -2.82
CA ALA A 65 3.16 15.37 -2.93
C ALA A 65 1.70 14.88 -3.09
N ALA A 66 1.48 13.85 -3.92
CA ALA A 66 0.17 13.25 -4.10
C ALA A 66 -0.38 12.63 -2.80
N GLN A 67 0.46 11.95 -2.00
CA GLN A 67 0.06 11.42 -0.70
C GLN A 67 -0.40 12.53 0.26
N LYS A 68 0.34 13.64 0.35
CA LYS A 68 -0.01 14.77 1.23
C LYS A 68 -1.36 15.39 0.87
N VAL A 69 -1.64 15.56 -0.42
CA VAL A 69 -2.94 16.08 -0.90
C VAL A 69 -4.08 15.13 -0.53
N ARG A 70 -3.83 13.82 -0.51
CA ARG A 70 -4.82 12.82 -0.14
C ARG A 70 -5.08 12.78 1.36
N THR A 71 -4.05 12.83 2.21
CA THR A 71 -4.22 12.90 3.68
C THR A 71 -5.02 14.13 4.11
N ARG A 72 -4.87 15.26 3.41
CA ARG A 72 -5.69 16.45 3.65
C ARG A 72 -7.18 16.23 3.34
N ARG A 73 -7.48 15.44 2.30
CA ARG A 73 -8.86 15.09 1.91
C ARG A 73 -9.50 14.06 2.84
N SER A 74 -8.75 13.09 3.35
CA SER A 74 -9.32 12.12 4.32
C SER A 74 -9.78 12.81 5.61
N ASN A 75 -9.06 13.84 6.05
CA ASN A 75 -9.46 14.62 7.23
C ASN A 75 -10.70 15.50 7.02
N GLN A 76 -11.18 15.66 5.79
CA GLN A 76 -12.41 16.41 5.46
C GLN A 76 -13.61 15.50 5.14
N GLY A 77 -13.39 14.19 4.99
CA GLY A 77 -14.41 13.21 4.57
C GLY A 77 -14.91 12.31 5.69
N GLY A 78 -14.75 12.73 6.95
CA GLY A 78 -15.18 12.00 8.14
C GLY A 78 -16.67 12.12 8.42
N GLU A 79 -17.51 11.60 7.52
CA GLU A 79 -18.83 11.07 7.89
C GLU A 79 -19.24 10.03 6.84
N ARG A 80 -19.05 8.75 7.19
CA ARG A 80 -19.69 7.64 6.49
C ARG A 80 -20.55 6.90 7.50
N ARG A 81 -21.85 7.14 7.40
CA ARG A 81 -22.93 6.33 7.97
C ARG A 81 -23.20 5.13 7.06
#